data_AF-A0A969HAA2-F1
#
_entry.id   AF-A0A969HAA2-F1
#
_cell.length_a   1.000
_cell.length_b   1.000
_cell.length_c   1.000
_cell.angle_alpha   90.00
_cell.angle_beta   90.00
_cell.angle_gamma   90.00
#
_symmetry.space_group_name_H-M   'P 1'
#
loop_
_entity.id
_entity.type
_entity.pdbx_description
1 polymer ?
#
loop_
_entity_poly.entity_id
_entity_poly.type
_entity_poly.pdbx_seq_one_letter_code
_entity_poly.pdbx_strand_id
1 'polypeptide(L)'
;MPNILIENGSIVTVNAGNEVIASGYIFIEHDKIAALGAGPPPEKLRQQADTLIDATLMAVMPGMVNAHTHLFQIFLRGLADDKPLLEWLKSAIWPVASALSEEDAYVAGLVGFLENIRSGATAVVDHQYVHTDPRNSDGICRAAEETGIRLLLARGWADHNYHPTFMESPAVIIAEMRRLLDTWQGAADGRIRIEFGPLIPWGCSDQTMHETYRLAQEWGLGTHIHVAETQAEVEMIMQSHGLRHIEWLDHLEALGPTTHLVHSVWLSEREIDLIAEKKAIVVHCPVSNMYLASGIAPITKLKEKGVTIALASDGPGSNNSQNMM
;
A
#
# COMPACT_ATOMS: atom_id res chain seq x y z
N MET A 1 -19.00 9.55 19.30
CA MET A 1 -19.02 9.93 17.88
C MET A 1 -20.47 10.16 17.48
N PRO A 2 -20.77 11.18 16.65
CA PRO A 2 -22.15 11.48 16.24
C PRO A 2 -22.71 10.35 15.36
N ASN A 3 -24.01 10.11 15.45
CA ASN A 3 -24.74 9.28 14.50
C ASN A 3 -24.94 10.05 13.20
N ILE A 4 -24.55 9.43 12.07
CA ILE A 4 -24.61 10.06 10.74
C ILE A 4 -25.64 9.33 9.88
N LEU A 5 -26.54 10.08 9.25
CA LEU A 5 -27.46 9.58 8.25
C LEU A 5 -27.13 10.21 6.89
N ILE A 6 -26.76 9.39 5.92
CA ILE A 6 -26.62 9.76 4.52
C ILE A 6 -27.89 9.31 3.80
N GLU A 7 -28.60 10.19 3.09
CA GLU A 7 -29.85 9.87 2.38
C GLU A 7 -29.85 10.35 0.92
N ASN A 8 -30.77 9.81 0.11
CA ASN A 8 -31.04 10.17 -1.30
C ASN A 8 -29.93 9.88 -2.32
N GLY A 9 -28.75 9.42 -1.90
CA GLY A 9 -27.65 9.06 -2.79
C GLY A 9 -27.83 7.71 -3.48
N SER A 10 -27.14 7.53 -4.61
CA SER A 10 -26.97 6.22 -5.25
C SER A 10 -25.87 5.44 -4.52
N ILE A 11 -26.21 4.32 -3.88
CA ILE A 11 -25.25 3.57 -3.07
C ILE A 11 -24.61 2.48 -3.93
N VAL A 12 -23.29 2.59 -4.14
CA VAL A 12 -22.46 1.58 -4.79
C VAL A 12 -21.93 0.66 -3.70
N THR A 13 -22.50 -0.54 -3.57
CA THR A 13 -22.24 -1.40 -2.40
C THR A 13 -20.89 -2.10 -2.44
N VAL A 14 -20.39 -2.42 -3.64
CA VAL A 14 -19.21 -3.27 -3.85
C VAL A 14 -19.34 -4.63 -3.13
N ASN A 15 -20.58 -5.10 -2.92
CA ASN A 15 -20.83 -6.43 -2.38
C ASN A 15 -20.57 -7.50 -3.45
N ALA A 16 -20.67 -8.79 -3.09
CA ALA A 16 -20.42 -9.89 -4.02
C ALA A 16 -21.30 -9.86 -5.30
N GLY A 17 -22.47 -9.20 -5.24
CA GLY A 17 -23.37 -9.01 -6.38
C GLY A 17 -23.15 -7.72 -7.17
N ASN A 18 -22.24 -6.83 -6.73
CA ASN A 18 -22.04 -5.48 -7.27
C ASN A 18 -23.33 -4.67 -7.39
N GLU A 19 -24.21 -4.79 -6.40
CA GLU A 19 -25.50 -4.12 -6.41
C GLU A 19 -25.34 -2.61 -6.28
N VAL A 20 -26.16 -1.86 -7.04
CA VAL A 20 -26.28 -0.41 -6.93
C VAL A 20 -27.71 -0.07 -6.52
N ILE A 21 -27.85 0.59 -5.37
CA ILE A 21 -29.14 1.08 -4.89
C ILE A 21 -29.31 2.51 -5.43
N ALA A 22 -30.16 2.68 -6.45
CA ALA A 22 -30.28 3.95 -7.17
C ALA A 22 -30.62 5.16 -6.28
N SER A 23 -31.42 4.95 -5.25
CA SER A 23 -31.68 5.92 -4.18
C SER A 23 -31.85 5.16 -2.88
N GLY A 24 -31.05 5.51 -1.88
CA GLY A 24 -31.05 4.82 -0.59
C GLY A 24 -30.53 5.67 0.55
N TYR A 25 -30.33 5.01 1.69
CA TYR A 25 -29.76 5.61 2.88
C TYR A 25 -28.70 4.72 3.53
N ILE A 26 -27.78 5.35 4.26
CA ILE A 26 -26.79 4.71 5.13
C ILE A 26 -26.87 5.39 6.50
N PHE A 27 -27.05 4.59 7.54
CA PHE A 27 -27.00 5.05 8.93
C PHE A 27 -25.73 4.50 9.60
N ILE A 28 -24.92 5.42 10.13
CA ILE A 28 -23.66 5.14 10.79
C ILE A 28 -23.83 5.45 12.27
N GLU A 29 -23.57 4.45 13.12
CA GLU A 29 -23.62 4.55 14.58
C GLU A 29 -22.27 4.07 15.14
N HIS A 30 -21.65 4.87 16.01
CA HIS A 30 -20.34 4.56 16.61
C HIS A 30 -19.27 4.10 15.59
N ASP A 31 -19.13 4.83 14.48
CA ASP A 31 -18.15 4.55 13.40
C ASP A 31 -18.38 3.24 12.63
N LYS A 32 -19.60 2.69 12.71
CA LYS A 32 -19.99 1.47 11.97
C LYS A 32 -21.28 1.70 11.20
N ILE A 33 -21.36 1.10 10.02
CA ILE A 33 -22.61 1.04 9.27
C ILE A 33 -23.58 0.17 10.06
N ALA A 34 -24.62 0.77 10.62
CA ALA A 34 -25.65 0.10 11.43
C ALA A 34 -26.89 -0.25 10.62
N ALA A 35 -27.20 0.53 9.57
CA ALA A 35 -28.26 0.20 8.62
C ALA A 35 -27.96 0.76 7.23
N LEU A 36 -28.46 0.07 6.21
CA LEU A 36 -28.44 0.50 4.81
C LEU A 36 -29.70 -0.03 4.12
N GLY A 37 -30.30 0.78 3.25
CA GLY A 37 -31.53 0.39 2.56
C GLY A 37 -31.85 1.26 1.36
N ALA A 38 -32.82 0.81 0.56
CA ALA A 38 -33.36 1.55 -0.57
C ALA A 38 -34.47 2.52 -0.15
N GLY A 39 -34.62 3.61 -0.90
CA GLY A 39 -35.63 4.64 -0.65
C GLY A 39 -35.33 5.52 0.57
N PRO A 40 -36.33 6.21 1.12
CA PRO A 40 -36.15 7.07 2.29
C PRO A 40 -35.84 6.26 3.55
N PRO A 41 -35.03 6.81 4.47
CA PRO A 41 -34.73 6.16 5.75
C PRO A 41 -35.99 6.05 6.63
N PRO A 42 -36.11 5.00 7.45
CA PRO A 42 -37.12 4.95 8.51
C PRO A 42 -37.04 6.18 9.41
N GLU A 43 -38.20 6.76 9.73
CA GLU A 43 -38.31 7.98 10.55
C GLU A 43 -37.54 7.89 11.87
N LYS A 44 -37.51 6.71 12.49
CA LYS A 44 -36.75 6.45 13.72
C LYS A 44 -35.24 6.72 13.54
N LEU A 45 -34.66 6.32 12.41
CA LEU A 45 -33.23 6.56 12.13
C LEU A 45 -32.98 8.05 11.90
N ARG A 46 -33.90 8.73 11.19
CA ARG A 46 -33.83 10.18 10.99
C ARG A 46 -33.85 10.95 12.31
N GLN A 47 -34.66 10.52 13.27
CA GLN A 47 -34.74 11.12 14.61
C GLN A 47 -33.51 10.81 15.49
N GLN A 48 -32.77 9.74 15.20
CA GLN A 48 -31.56 9.35 15.93
C GLN A 48 -30.28 9.95 15.34
N ALA A 49 -30.36 10.58 14.17
CA ALA A 49 -29.21 11.15 13.49
C ALA A 49 -28.82 12.50 14.11
N ASP A 50 -27.56 12.61 14.55
CA ASP A 50 -26.97 13.87 14.98
C ASP A 50 -26.52 14.70 13.77
N THR A 51 -26.23 14.05 12.65
CA THR A 51 -25.82 14.66 11.38
C THR A 51 -26.57 14.03 10.22
N LEU A 52 -27.16 14.88 9.38
CA LEU A 52 -27.85 14.46 8.16
C LEU A 52 -27.10 15.00 6.93
N ILE A 53 -26.80 14.10 6.00
CA ILE A 53 -26.12 14.38 4.74
C ILE A 53 -27.09 14.00 3.61
N ASP A 54 -27.55 15.00 2.87
CA ASP A 54 -28.33 14.80 1.64
C ASP A 54 -27.36 14.57 0.47
N ALA A 55 -27.31 13.33 -0.02
CA ALA A 55 -26.47 12.89 -1.13
C ALA A 55 -27.24 12.86 -2.46
N THR A 56 -28.30 13.65 -2.59
CA THR A 56 -29.04 13.83 -3.86
C THR A 56 -28.07 14.15 -5.01
N LEU A 57 -28.19 13.40 -6.11
CA LEU A 57 -27.29 13.47 -7.29
C LEU A 57 -25.82 13.09 -7.01
N MET A 58 -25.53 12.41 -5.90
CA MET A 58 -24.22 11.87 -5.58
C MET A 58 -24.22 10.34 -5.57
N ALA A 59 -23.06 9.76 -5.86
CA ALA A 59 -22.78 8.35 -5.57
C ALA A 59 -22.14 8.25 -4.18
N VAL A 60 -22.62 7.31 -3.37
CA VAL A 60 -22.04 6.95 -2.07
C VAL A 60 -21.40 5.58 -2.22
N MET A 61 -20.09 5.50 -2.02
CA MET A 61 -19.32 4.26 -2.19
C MET A 61 -18.38 4.05 -0.99
N PRO A 62 -17.91 2.81 -0.74
CA PRO A 62 -16.78 2.58 0.15
C PRO A 62 -15.61 3.49 -0.24
N GLY A 63 -14.94 4.07 0.75
CA GLY A 63 -13.71 4.81 0.50
C GLY A 63 -12.66 3.91 -0.15
N MET A 64 -11.90 4.46 -1.09
CA MET A 64 -10.92 3.69 -1.83
C MET A 64 -9.72 3.31 -0.95
N VAL A 65 -9.06 2.22 -1.34
CA VAL A 65 -7.79 1.79 -0.74
C VAL A 65 -6.69 2.10 -1.74
N ASN A 66 -5.79 3.02 -1.40
CA ASN A 66 -4.55 3.18 -2.14
C ASN A 66 -3.56 2.14 -1.63
N ALA A 67 -3.44 1.04 -2.37
CA ALA A 67 -2.79 -0.18 -1.88
C ALA A 67 -1.26 -0.14 -1.93
N HIS A 68 -0.66 0.94 -2.42
CA HIS A 68 0.79 1.15 -2.39
C HIS A 68 1.14 2.62 -2.67
N THR A 69 1.97 3.21 -1.82
CA THR A 69 2.56 4.54 -2.01
C THR A 69 3.93 4.62 -1.35
N HIS A 70 4.62 5.74 -1.59
CA HIS A 70 5.84 6.16 -0.93
C HIS A 70 5.71 7.62 -0.50
N LEU A 71 5.14 7.87 0.68
CA LEU A 71 4.74 9.21 1.11
C LEU A 71 5.91 10.18 1.26
N PHE A 72 7.10 9.67 1.59
CA PHE A 72 8.32 10.50 1.65
C PHE A 72 8.64 11.16 0.29
N GLN A 73 8.18 10.58 -0.82
CA GLN A 73 8.41 11.12 -2.16
C GLN A 73 7.51 12.33 -2.47
N ILE A 74 6.63 12.77 -1.56
CA ILE A 74 5.81 13.98 -1.73
C ILE A 74 6.66 15.20 -2.13
N PHE A 75 7.89 15.29 -1.61
CA PHE A 75 8.84 16.36 -1.93
C PHE A 75 9.66 16.11 -3.21
N LEU A 76 9.47 14.97 -3.88
CA LEU A 76 10.18 14.57 -5.11
C LEU A 76 9.36 14.78 -6.38
N ARG A 77 8.13 15.29 -6.24
CA ARG A 77 7.21 15.51 -7.35
C ARG A 77 7.86 16.31 -8.46
N GLY A 78 7.97 15.73 -9.65
CA GLY A 78 8.52 16.42 -10.82
C GLY A 78 10.05 16.57 -10.83
N LEU A 79 10.79 16.01 -9.85
CA LEU A 79 12.21 16.31 -9.67
C LEU A 79 13.13 15.43 -10.53
N ALA A 80 12.68 14.24 -10.90
CA ALA A 80 13.48 13.24 -11.63
C ALA A 80 12.72 12.61 -12.80
N ASP A 81 11.92 13.43 -13.48
CA ASP A 81 11.17 13.06 -14.68
C ASP A 81 12.11 12.54 -15.79
N ASP A 82 11.54 11.76 -16.71
CA ASP A 82 12.22 11.25 -17.91
C ASP A 82 13.44 10.34 -17.64
N LYS A 83 13.37 9.53 -16.59
CA LYS A 83 14.44 8.57 -16.21
C LYS A 83 13.91 7.16 -15.99
N PRO A 84 14.68 6.12 -16.38
CA PRO A 84 14.38 4.75 -15.99
C PRO A 84 14.67 4.51 -14.50
N LEU A 85 14.01 3.51 -13.90
CA LEU A 85 14.01 3.20 -12.46
C LEU A 85 15.39 3.35 -11.77
N LEU A 86 16.44 2.67 -12.24
CA LEU A 86 17.74 2.68 -11.55
C LEU A 86 18.43 4.05 -11.59
N GLU A 87 18.23 4.82 -12.67
CA GLU A 87 18.77 6.17 -12.77
C GLU A 87 17.97 7.13 -11.87
N TRP A 88 16.64 7.01 -11.88
CA TRP A 88 15.73 7.75 -11.02
C TRP A 88 16.05 7.55 -9.52
N LEU A 89 16.27 6.29 -9.11
CA LEU A 89 16.69 5.94 -7.75
C LEU A 89 17.97 6.67 -7.34
N LYS A 90 19.00 6.60 -8.19
CA LYS A 90 20.32 7.21 -7.95
C LYS A 90 20.27 8.72 -7.90
N SER A 91 19.51 9.35 -8.80
CA SER A 91 19.54 10.81 -8.98
C SER A 91 18.66 11.58 -8.00
N ALA A 92 17.58 10.98 -7.47
CA ALA A 92 16.64 11.70 -6.61
C ALA A 92 16.21 10.93 -5.36
N ILE A 93 15.86 9.64 -5.48
CA ILE A 93 15.34 8.89 -4.33
C ILE A 93 16.38 8.73 -3.23
N TRP A 94 17.55 8.19 -3.56
CA TRP A 94 18.62 7.95 -2.57
C TRP A 94 19.14 9.22 -1.90
N PRO A 95 19.37 10.34 -2.62
CA PRO A 95 19.73 11.60 -1.99
C PRO A 95 18.71 12.08 -0.95
N VAL A 96 17.42 12.03 -1.27
CA VAL A 96 16.37 12.51 -0.36
C VAL A 96 16.11 11.53 0.78
N ALA A 97 16.08 10.23 0.51
CA ALA A 97 15.94 9.21 1.56
C ALA A 97 17.07 9.28 2.62
N SER A 98 18.25 9.76 2.24
CA SER A 98 19.39 10.00 3.15
C SER A 98 19.28 11.28 3.99
N ALA A 99 18.43 12.23 3.58
CA ALA A 99 18.41 13.59 4.12
C ALA A 99 17.17 13.90 4.98
N LEU A 100 16.08 13.14 4.82
CA LEU A 100 14.84 13.37 5.55
C LEU A 100 14.96 13.05 7.03
N SER A 101 14.48 13.99 7.86
CA SER A 101 14.27 13.82 9.30
C SER A 101 12.85 13.33 9.62
N GLU A 102 12.63 12.88 10.87
CA GLU A 102 11.30 12.54 11.38
C GLU A 102 10.23 13.59 11.04
N GLU A 103 10.56 14.87 11.19
CA GLU A 103 9.61 15.97 10.96
C GLU A 103 9.33 16.18 9.47
N ASP A 104 10.34 16.01 8.60
CA ASP A 104 10.12 16.05 7.16
C ASP A 104 9.19 14.91 6.71
N ALA A 105 9.41 13.69 7.25
CA ALA A 105 8.54 12.55 6.98
C ALA A 105 7.11 12.80 7.47
N TYR A 106 6.93 13.37 8.66
CA TYR A 106 5.61 13.78 9.18
C TYR A 106 4.90 14.78 8.26
N VAL A 107 5.58 15.85 7.82
CA VAL A 107 5.00 16.83 6.90
C VAL A 107 4.66 16.19 5.55
N ALA A 108 5.55 15.35 5.01
CA ALA A 108 5.28 14.59 3.78
C ALA A 108 4.05 13.70 3.92
N GLY A 109 3.93 12.98 5.03
CA GLY A 109 2.76 12.18 5.39
C GLY A 109 1.48 13.00 5.44
N LEU A 110 1.48 14.15 6.12
CA LEU A 110 0.29 15.02 6.20
C LEU A 110 -0.20 15.44 4.82
N VAL A 111 0.71 15.93 3.97
CA VAL A 111 0.36 16.36 2.61
C VAL A 111 -0.14 15.18 1.77
N GLY A 112 0.56 14.05 1.80
CA GLY A 112 0.19 12.86 1.03
C GLY A 112 -1.14 12.23 1.47
N PHE A 113 -1.42 12.18 2.77
CA PHE A 113 -2.70 11.71 3.29
C PHE A 113 -3.84 12.66 2.94
N LEU A 114 -3.62 13.98 3.00
CA LEU A 114 -4.63 14.96 2.55
C LEU A 114 -4.94 14.81 1.05
N GLU A 115 -3.94 14.55 0.22
CA GLU A 115 -4.17 14.27 -1.21
C GLU A 115 -4.99 12.99 -1.42
N ASN A 116 -4.68 11.92 -0.69
CA ASN A 116 -5.46 10.68 -0.71
C ASN A 116 -6.92 10.89 -0.26
N ILE A 117 -7.13 11.61 0.86
CA ILE A 117 -8.48 11.90 1.37
C ILE A 117 -9.26 12.74 0.35
N ARG A 118 -8.61 13.73 -0.27
CA ARG A 118 -9.24 14.58 -1.30
C ARG A 118 -9.57 13.82 -2.59
N SER A 119 -8.85 12.74 -2.90
CA SER A 119 -9.16 11.86 -4.02
C SER A 119 -10.18 10.78 -3.67
N GLY A 120 -10.59 10.66 -2.40
CA GLY A 120 -11.59 9.68 -1.93
C GLY A 120 -11.00 8.37 -1.40
N ALA A 121 -9.68 8.30 -1.21
CA ALA A 121 -9.04 7.20 -0.51
C ALA A 121 -9.10 7.39 1.01
N THR A 122 -9.54 6.36 1.73
CA THR A 122 -9.68 6.36 3.19
C THR A 122 -8.72 5.37 3.88
N ALA A 123 -8.07 4.52 3.10
CA ALA A 123 -7.00 3.64 3.55
C ALA A 123 -5.79 3.71 2.61
N VAL A 124 -4.59 3.72 3.19
CA VAL A 124 -3.33 3.85 2.46
C VAL A 124 -2.33 2.79 2.97
N VAL A 125 -1.63 2.16 2.05
CA VAL A 125 -0.44 1.36 2.34
C VAL A 125 0.81 2.19 1.98
N ASP A 126 1.56 2.64 2.97
CA ASP A 126 2.84 3.32 2.75
C ASP A 126 3.98 2.30 2.84
N HIS A 127 4.66 2.04 1.72
CA HIS A 127 5.85 1.20 1.69
C HIS A 127 7.06 2.08 1.87
N GLN A 128 7.69 2.00 3.03
CA GLN A 128 8.83 2.86 3.32
C GLN A 128 10.10 2.36 2.65
N TYR A 129 10.97 3.30 2.27
CA TYR A 129 12.35 3.00 1.94
C TYR A 129 13.16 2.88 3.24
N VAL A 130 14.39 2.38 3.13
CA VAL A 130 15.34 2.50 4.25
C VAL A 130 15.83 3.95 4.30
N HIS A 131 15.72 4.55 5.48
CA HIS A 131 16.14 5.91 5.76
C HIS A 131 17.29 5.93 6.76
N THR A 132 18.11 6.98 6.70
CA THR A 132 19.20 7.21 7.67
C THR A 132 18.68 7.57 9.05
N ASP A 133 17.55 8.29 9.11
CA ASP A 133 16.79 8.50 10.33
C ASP A 133 15.68 7.43 10.44
N PRO A 134 15.79 6.45 11.37
CA PRO A 134 14.77 5.41 11.54
C PRO A 134 13.43 5.97 12.04
N ARG A 135 13.42 7.20 12.57
CA ARG A 135 12.22 7.87 13.07
C ARG A 135 11.29 8.36 11.96
N ASN A 136 11.70 8.29 10.68
CA ASN A 136 10.83 8.60 9.55
C ASN A 136 9.54 7.76 9.54
N SER A 137 9.59 6.52 10.02
CA SER A 137 8.39 5.69 10.24
C SER A 137 7.43 6.30 11.25
N ASP A 138 7.95 6.81 12.37
CA ASP A 138 7.14 7.47 13.40
C ASP A 138 6.50 8.76 12.89
N GLY A 139 7.21 9.54 12.06
CA GLY A 139 6.68 10.73 11.42
C GLY A 139 5.43 10.43 10.58
N ILE A 140 5.49 9.39 9.75
CA ILE A 140 4.33 8.95 8.94
C ILE A 140 3.18 8.45 9.81
N CYS A 141 3.46 7.65 10.85
CA CYS A 141 2.43 7.19 11.77
C CYS A 141 1.73 8.35 12.51
N ARG A 142 2.50 9.35 12.98
CA ARG A 142 1.96 10.59 13.58
C ARG A 142 1.02 11.31 12.62
N ALA A 143 1.41 11.44 11.35
CA ALA A 143 0.57 12.07 10.34
C ALA A 143 -0.73 11.29 10.08
N ALA A 144 -0.69 9.96 10.11
CA ALA A 144 -1.89 9.12 9.96
C ALA A 144 -2.84 9.21 11.17
N GLU A 145 -2.28 9.29 12.38
CA GLU A 145 -3.06 9.52 13.59
C GLU A 145 -3.83 10.84 13.49
N GLU A 146 -3.14 11.92 13.16
CA GLU A 146 -3.70 13.27 13.07
C GLU A 146 -4.72 13.45 11.93
N THR A 147 -4.44 12.89 10.75
CA THR A 147 -5.33 13.03 9.58
C THR A 147 -6.59 12.17 9.66
N GLY A 148 -6.63 11.16 10.54
CA GLY A 148 -7.77 10.25 10.65
C GLY A 148 -7.77 9.10 9.64
N ILE A 149 -6.74 8.98 8.78
CA ILE A 149 -6.69 7.95 7.73
C ILE A 149 -6.37 6.56 8.28
N ARG A 150 -6.80 5.50 7.61
CA ARG A 150 -6.36 4.14 7.92
C ARG A 150 -5.01 3.88 7.25
N LEU A 151 -3.99 3.53 8.02
CA LEU A 151 -2.63 3.31 7.53
C LEU A 151 -2.19 1.86 7.76
N LEU A 152 -1.64 1.25 6.72
CA LEU A 152 -0.72 0.13 6.84
C LEU A 152 0.66 0.63 6.43
N LEU A 153 1.60 0.68 7.37
CA LEU A 153 2.99 1.03 7.09
C LEU A 153 3.79 -0.25 6.89
N ALA A 154 4.26 -0.47 5.68
CA ALA A 154 5.19 -1.55 5.37
C ALA A 154 6.62 -1.02 5.55
N ARG A 155 7.29 -1.44 6.62
CA ARG A 155 8.60 -0.92 6.97
C ARG A 155 9.68 -1.49 6.05
N GLY A 156 10.32 -0.59 5.31
CA GLY A 156 11.40 -0.87 4.38
C GLY A 156 12.58 -1.59 5.01
N TRP A 157 13.12 -2.60 4.34
CA TRP A 157 14.47 -3.09 4.62
C TRP A 157 15.17 -3.64 3.38
N ALA A 158 16.50 -3.58 3.39
CA ALA A 158 17.40 -4.26 2.48
C ALA A 158 18.65 -4.66 3.28
N ASP A 159 19.22 -5.83 3.00
CA ASP A 159 20.42 -6.34 3.70
C ASP A 159 21.51 -6.84 2.73
N HIS A 160 21.23 -6.80 1.43
CA HIS A 160 22.10 -7.34 0.39
C HIS A 160 22.10 -6.45 -0.85
N ASN A 161 23.25 -6.35 -1.55
CA ASN A 161 23.39 -5.75 -2.89
C ASN A 161 22.62 -4.43 -3.12
N TYR A 162 22.54 -3.59 -2.09
CA TYR A 162 21.89 -2.27 -2.12
C TYR A 162 22.89 -1.17 -1.73
N HIS A 163 22.47 0.09 -1.77
CA HIS A 163 23.34 1.19 -1.39
C HIS A 163 23.76 1.03 0.09
N PRO A 164 25.07 1.07 0.44
CA PRO A 164 25.55 0.72 1.79
C PRO A 164 24.91 1.48 2.94
N THR A 165 24.58 2.76 2.73
CA THR A 165 23.88 3.60 3.73
C THR A 165 22.48 3.09 4.09
N PHE A 166 21.88 2.29 3.22
CA PHE A 166 20.51 1.80 3.31
C PHE A 166 20.43 0.29 3.52
N MET A 167 21.56 -0.36 3.81
CA MET A 167 21.58 -1.77 4.17
C MET A 167 21.60 -1.92 5.69
N GLU A 168 20.78 -2.84 6.19
CA GLU A 168 20.63 -3.12 7.60
C GLU A 168 20.89 -4.59 7.89
N SER A 169 21.52 -4.87 9.03
CA SER A 169 21.66 -6.26 9.46
C SER A 169 20.30 -6.85 9.86
N PRO A 170 20.10 -8.18 9.77
CA PRO A 170 18.86 -8.83 10.19
C PRO A 170 18.46 -8.51 11.64
N ALA A 171 19.45 -8.36 12.53
CA ALA A 171 19.22 -8.00 13.92
C ALA A 171 18.63 -6.60 14.08
N VAL A 172 19.07 -5.63 13.26
CA VAL A 172 18.53 -4.26 13.25
C VAL A 172 17.12 -4.25 12.70
N ILE A 173 16.89 -4.95 11.58
CA ILE A 173 15.56 -5.07 10.95
C ILE A 173 14.52 -5.60 11.95
N ILE A 174 14.85 -6.71 12.64
CA ILE A 174 13.95 -7.33 13.61
C ILE A 174 13.75 -6.44 14.85
N ALA A 175 14.81 -5.82 15.36
CA ALA A 175 14.70 -4.94 16.53
C ALA A 175 13.82 -3.72 16.24
N GLU A 176 13.97 -3.12 15.06
CA GLU A 176 13.20 -1.95 14.66
C GLU A 176 11.74 -2.30 14.36
N MET A 177 11.49 -3.46 13.74
CA MET A 177 10.12 -3.97 13.57
C MET A 177 9.43 -4.17 14.92
N ARG A 178 10.11 -4.75 15.92
CA ARG A 178 9.54 -4.89 17.28
C ARG A 178 9.23 -3.53 17.90
N ARG A 179 10.14 -2.56 17.80
CA ARG A 179 9.92 -1.19 18.32
C ARG A 179 8.68 -0.55 17.69
N LEU A 180 8.54 -0.63 16.37
CA LEU A 180 7.39 -0.07 15.66
C LEU A 180 6.09 -0.79 16.01
N LEU A 181 6.11 -2.12 16.14
CA LEU A 181 4.94 -2.88 16.58
C LEU A 181 4.52 -2.46 17.99
N ASP A 182 5.46 -2.37 18.94
CA ASP A 182 5.18 -1.97 20.32
C ASP A 182 4.62 -0.54 20.41
N THR A 183 5.03 0.35 19.50
CA THR A 183 4.64 1.78 19.52
C THR A 183 3.34 2.04 18.76
N TRP A 184 3.18 1.43 17.58
CA TRP A 184 2.19 1.87 16.59
C TRP A 184 1.18 0.79 16.18
N GLN A 185 1.43 -0.50 16.47
CA GLN A 185 0.49 -1.55 16.10
C GLN A 185 -0.84 -1.37 16.84
N GLY A 186 -1.91 -1.11 16.11
CA GLY A 186 -3.24 -0.88 16.68
C GLY A 186 -3.44 0.53 17.25
N ALA A 187 -2.50 1.45 17.06
CA ALA A 187 -2.65 2.85 17.43
C ALA A 187 -3.78 3.53 16.64
N ALA A 188 -4.19 4.72 17.10
CA ALA A 188 -5.29 5.51 16.52
C ALA A 188 -6.58 4.70 16.36
N ASP A 189 -7.04 4.06 17.45
CA ASP A 189 -8.22 3.19 17.50
C ASP A 189 -8.17 2.01 16.49
N GLY A 190 -6.98 1.43 16.31
CA GLY A 190 -6.78 0.31 15.39
C GLY A 190 -6.66 0.71 13.91
N ARG A 191 -6.51 2.01 13.59
CA ARG A 191 -6.34 2.48 12.22
C ARG A 191 -4.91 2.32 11.69
N ILE A 192 -3.91 2.20 12.57
CA ILE A 192 -2.50 2.03 12.19
C ILE A 192 -2.08 0.57 12.36
N ARG A 193 -1.53 -0.01 11.30
CA ARG A 193 -0.92 -1.35 11.29
C ARG A 193 0.49 -1.27 10.71
N ILE A 194 1.40 -2.06 11.25
CA ILE A 194 2.78 -2.19 10.77
C ILE A 194 2.95 -3.58 10.16
N GLU A 195 3.59 -3.65 8.99
CA GLU A 195 3.96 -4.91 8.32
C GLU A 195 5.40 -4.85 7.83
N PHE A 196 5.95 -6.01 7.46
CA PHE A 196 7.28 -6.07 6.88
C PHE A 196 7.26 -5.58 5.43
N GLY A 197 8.20 -4.71 5.06
CA GLY A 197 8.33 -4.18 3.71
C GLY A 197 9.70 -4.45 3.09
N PRO A 198 10.12 -5.70 2.83
CA PRO A 198 11.34 -5.94 2.04
C PRO A 198 11.27 -5.12 0.76
N LEU A 199 12.30 -4.31 0.45
CA LEU A 199 12.18 -3.33 -0.64
C LEU A 199 12.02 -4.03 -2.00
N ILE A 200 13.02 -4.81 -2.37
CA ILE A 200 13.20 -5.38 -3.72
C ILE A 200 13.97 -6.70 -3.62
N PRO A 201 13.65 -7.73 -4.42
CA PRO A 201 14.27 -9.05 -4.32
C PRO A 201 15.79 -9.04 -4.39
N TRP A 202 16.38 -8.26 -5.29
CA TRP A 202 17.83 -8.18 -5.44
C TRP A 202 18.53 -7.44 -4.29
N GLY A 203 17.74 -6.79 -3.40
CA GLY A 203 18.17 -6.10 -2.19
C GLY A 203 18.12 -6.96 -0.91
N CYS A 204 17.67 -8.21 -1.02
CA CYS A 204 17.32 -9.07 0.11
C CYS A 204 18.05 -10.41 0.01
N SER A 205 18.74 -10.81 1.09
CA SER A 205 19.33 -12.15 1.17
C SER A 205 18.26 -13.22 1.42
N ASP A 206 18.52 -14.44 0.93
CA ASP A 206 17.62 -15.59 1.10
C ASP A 206 17.29 -15.85 2.57
N GLN A 207 18.30 -15.78 3.44
CA GLN A 207 18.15 -16.03 4.88
C GLN A 207 17.22 -15.01 5.53
N THR A 208 17.42 -13.72 5.24
CA THR A 208 16.64 -12.65 5.88
C THR A 208 15.23 -12.59 5.32
N MET A 209 15.04 -12.89 4.03
CA MET A 209 13.71 -12.96 3.43
C MET A 209 12.88 -14.12 4.02
N HIS A 210 13.48 -15.32 4.13
CA HIS A 210 12.82 -16.47 4.75
C HIS A 210 12.45 -16.18 6.22
N GLU A 211 13.38 -15.63 7.01
CA GLU A 211 13.13 -15.30 8.41
C GLU A 211 12.07 -14.20 8.56
N THR A 212 12.10 -13.19 7.68
CA THR A 212 11.09 -12.12 7.64
C THR A 212 9.69 -12.69 7.46
N TYR A 213 9.51 -13.59 6.49
CA TYR A 213 8.21 -14.19 6.26
C TYR A 213 7.78 -15.11 7.40
N ARG A 214 8.70 -15.92 7.93
CA ARG A 214 8.45 -16.77 9.11
C ARG A 214 7.95 -15.95 10.30
N LEU A 215 8.62 -14.83 10.61
CA LEU A 215 8.24 -13.91 11.68
C LEU A 215 6.92 -13.18 11.37
N ALA A 216 6.69 -12.77 10.12
CA ALA A 216 5.43 -12.17 9.72
C ALA A 216 4.26 -13.11 10.04
N GLN A 217 4.35 -14.40 9.68
CA GLN A 217 3.33 -15.38 10.03
C GLN A 217 3.18 -15.58 11.54
N GLU A 218 4.30 -15.70 12.27
CA GLU A 218 4.30 -15.86 13.74
C GLU A 218 3.62 -14.68 14.46
N TRP A 219 3.81 -13.46 13.95
CA TRP A 219 3.27 -12.24 14.54
C TRP A 219 1.92 -11.81 13.97
N GLY A 220 1.36 -12.57 13.02
CA GLY A 220 0.08 -12.25 12.38
C GLY A 220 0.14 -11.01 11.47
N LEU A 221 1.27 -10.81 10.79
CA LEU A 221 1.56 -9.70 9.89
C LEU A 221 1.67 -10.18 8.42
N GLY A 222 1.57 -9.24 7.49
CA GLY A 222 1.87 -9.43 6.08
C GLY A 222 3.28 -9.01 5.67
N THR A 223 3.55 -9.18 4.38
CA THR A 223 4.77 -8.68 3.70
C THR A 223 4.38 -7.90 2.44
N HIS A 224 5.07 -6.81 2.17
CA HIS A 224 4.80 -5.95 1.01
C HIS A 224 6.11 -5.63 0.26
N ILE A 225 6.21 -6.02 -1.01
CA ILE A 225 7.47 -6.02 -1.77
C ILE A 225 7.25 -5.70 -3.25
N HIS A 226 8.16 -4.94 -3.87
CA HIS A 226 8.16 -4.74 -5.32
C HIS A 226 8.70 -5.98 -6.02
N VAL A 227 8.03 -6.43 -7.07
CA VAL A 227 8.45 -7.62 -7.82
C VAL A 227 8.27 -7.43 -9.31
N ALA A 228 9.25 -7.94 -10.07
CA ALA A 228 9.23 -7.99 -11.52
C ALA A 228 8.76 -6.67 -12.17
N GLU A 229 9.15 -5.52 -11.61
CA GLU A 229 8.73 -4.22 -12.13
C GLU A 229 9.37 -3.94 -13.48
N THR A 230 10.67 -4.16 -13.60
CA THR A 230 11.42 -3.99 -14.84
C THR A 230 12.06 -5.29 -15.32
N GLN A 231 12.26 -5.42 -16.64
CA GLN A 231 12.97 -6.57 -17.21
C GLN A 231 14.41 -6.67 -16.68
N ALA A 232 15.07 -5.53 -16.48
CA ALA A 232 16.43 -5.47 -15.94
C ALA A 232 16.51 -6.09 -14.53
N GLU A 233 15.54 -5.82 -13.65
CA GLU A 233 15.53 -6.43 -12.31
C GLU A 233 15.22 -7.92 -12.33
N VAL A 234 14.41 -8.38 -13.28
CA VAL A 234 14.21 -9.82 -13.51
C VAL A 234 15.53 -10.48 -13.91
N GLU A 235 16.30 -9.85 -14.79
CA GLU A 235 17.61 -10.36 -15.19
C GLU A 235 18.61 -10.35 -14.03
N MET A 236 18.60 -9.30 -13.18
CA MET A 236 19.45 -9.22 -11.99
C MET A 236 19.19 -10.37 -11.02
N ILE A 237 17.92 -10.64 -10.68
CA ILE A 237 17.59 -11.72 -9.73
C ILE A 237 17.93 -13.10 -10.31
N MET A 238 17.71 -13.29 -11.62
CA MET A 238 18.06 -14.54 -12.29
C MET A 238 19.56 -14.78 -12.27
N GLN A 239 20.37 -13.72 -12.38
CA GLN A 239 21.83 -13.82 -12.29
C GLN A 239 22.31 -14.13 -10.87
N SER A 240 21.66 -13.59 -9.83
CA SER A 240 22.10 -13.78 -8.44
C SER A 240 21.56 -15.06 -7.79
N HIS A 241 20.31 -15.45 -8.05
CA HIS A 241 19.65 -16.60 -7.40
C HIS A 241 19.28 -17.74 -8.37
N GLY A 242 19.39 -17.54 -9.68
CA GLY A 242 19.02 -18.56 -10.68
C GLY A 242 17.51 -18.78 -10.85
N LEU A 243 16.68 -18.00 -10.14
CA LEU A 243 15.22 -18.06 -10.15
C LEU A 243 14.64 -16.70 -10.55
N ARG A 244 13.39 -16.68 -11.03
CA ARG A 244 12.62 -15.44 -11.22
C ARG A 244 12.04 -14.95 -9.88
N HIS A 245 11.51 -13.73 -9.84
CA HIS A 245 11.09 -13.05 -8.61
C HIS A 245 10.09 -13.89 -7.79
N ILE A 246 9.02 -14.38 -8.41
CA ILE A 246 7.98 -15.14 -7.70
C ILE A 246 8.43 -16.57 -7.40
N GLU A 247 9.20 -17.17 -8.32
CA GLU A 247 9.78 -18.51 -8.10
C GLU A 247 10.77 -18.50 -6.92
N TRP A 248 11.54 -17.43 -6.77
CA TRP A 248 12.42 -17.20 -5.62
C TRP A 248 11.62 -17.04 -4.32
N LEU A 249 10.57 -16.22 -4.31
CA LEU A 249 9.69 -16.09 -3.14
C LEU A 249 9.05 -17.43 -2.75
N ASP A 250 8.57 -18.22 -3.73
CA ASP A 250 8.00 -19.54 -3.47
C ASP A 250 9.05 -20.52 -2.91
N HIS A 251 10.27 -20.51 -3.46
CA HIS A 251 11.38 -21.34 -2.97
C HIS A 251 11.73 -21.06 -1.51
N LEU A 252 11.67 -19.79 -1.09
CA LEU A 252 11.91 -19.37 0.28
C LEU A 252 10.69 -19.51 1.20
N GLU A 253 9.59 -20.08 0.69
CA GLU A 253 8.31 -20.17 1.38
C GLU A 253 7.74 -18.79 1.79
N ALA A 254 8.13 -17.73 1.07
CA ALA A 254 7.80 -16.33 1.33
C ALA A 254 6.62 -15.80 0.48
N LEU A 255 5.77 -16.71 -0.01
CA LEU A 255 4.65 -16.41 -0.89
C LEU A 255 3.34 -17.00 -0.33
N GLY A 256 2.37 -16.14 -0.05
CA GLY A 256 1.09 -16.55 0.51
C GLY A 256 0.01 -15.46 0.52
N PRO A 257 -1.13 -15.70 1.20
CA PRO A 257 -2.30 -14.82 1.17
C PRO A 257 -2.11 -13.45 1.83
N THR A 258 -1.00 -13.27 2.56
CA THR A 258 -0.61 -12.01 3.20
C THR A 258 0.61 -11.38 2.52
N THR A 259 0.99 -11.87 1.33
CA THR A 259 2.07 -11.30 0.50
C THR A 259 1.49 -10.36 -0.54
N HIS A 260 1.89 -9.09 -0.49
CA HIS A 260 1.56 -8.07 -1.47
C HIS A 260 2.71 -7.90 -2.46
N LEU A 261 2.41 -8.10 -3.74
CA LEU A 261 3.35 -8.14 -4.86
C LEU A 261 3.14 -6.89 -5.73
N VAL A 262 3.95 -5.86 -5.50
CA VAL A 262 3.80 -4.56 -6.16
C VAL A 262 4.37 -4.61 -7.58
N HIS A 263 3.69 -3.92 -8.50
CA HIS A 263 3.95 -3.83 -9.94
C HIS A 263 3.64 -5.09 -10.73
N SER A 264 4.40 -6.17 -10.50
CA SER A 264 4.22 -7.47 -11.15
C SER A 264 4.13 -7.37 -12.68
N VAL A 265 5.03 -6.59 -13.30
CA VAL A 265 4.95 -6.25 -14.74
C VAL A 265 5.45 -7.40 -15.62
N TRP A 266 6.64 -7.91 -15.31
CA TRP A 266 7.35 -8.90 -16.11
C TRP A 266 7.22 -10.31 -15.54
N LEU A 267 5.98 -10.76 -15.32
CA LEU A 267 5.71 -12.13 -14.85
C LEU A 267 5.78 -13.14 -16.00
N SER A 268 6.31 -14.33 -15.71
CA SER A 268 6.11 -15.51 -16.55
C SER A 268 4.76 -16.18 -16.29
N GLU A 269 4.32 -17.07 -17.20
CA GLU A 269 3.11 -17.88 -16.96
C GLU A 269 3.21 -18.73 -15.68
N ARG A 270 4.42 -19.26 -15.39
CA ARG A 270 4.65 -20.03 -14.16
C ARG A 270 4.52 -19.18 -12.91
N GLU A 271 5.02 -17.95 -12.94
CA GLU A 271 4.90 -17.01 -11.83
C GLU A 271 3.43 -16.61 -11.60
N ILE A 272 2.65 -16.41 -12.66
CA ILE A 272 1.20 -16.17 -12.57
C ILE A 272 0.49 -17.35 -11.89
N ASP A 273 0.81 -18.58 -12.29
CA ASP A 273 0.24 -19.79 -11.67
C ASP A 273 0.60 -19.89 -10.19
N LEU A 274 1.86 -19.62 -9.81
CA LEU A 274 2.29 -19.61 -8.41
C LEU A 274 1.54 -18.58 -7.56
N ILE A 275 1.36 -17.36 -8.08
CA ILE A 275 0.60 -16.31 -7.38
C ILE A 275 -0.82 -16.79 -7.09
N ALA A 276 -1.49 -17.40 -8.08
CA ALA A 276 -2.85 -17.91 -7.93
C ALA A 276 -2.91 -19.10 -6.94
N GLU A 277 -1.99 -20.06 -7.06
CA GLU A 277 -1.88 -21.23 -6.18
C GLU A 277 -1.68 -20.83 -4.71
N LYS A 278 -0.80 -19.86 -4.46
CA LYS A 278 -0.47 -19.36 -3.11
C LYS A 278 -1.39 -18.26 -2.62
N LYS A 279 -2.30 -17.78 -3.48
CA LYS A 279 -3.27 -16.71 -3.20
C LYS A 279 -2.63 -15.38 -2.81
N ALA A 280 -1.43 -15.11 -3.32
CA ALA A 280 -0.78 -13.82 -3.14
C ALA A 280 -1.56 -12.71 -3.86
N ILE A 281 -1.39 -11.48 -3.39
CA ILE A 281 -2.14 -10.32 -3.86
C ILE A 281 -1.23 -9.48 -4.75
N VAL A 282 -1.67 -9.17 -5.96
CA VAL A 282 -0.95 -8.24 -6.84
C VAL A 282 -1.41 -6.82 -6.60
N VAL A 283 -0.47 -5.89 -6.45
CA VAL A 283 -0.74 -4.45 -6.35
C VAL A 283 -0.32 -3.77 -7.65
N HIS A 284 -1.31 -3.33 -8.42
CA HIS A 284 -1.11 -2.73 -9.74
C HIS A 284 -0.93 -1.21 -9.63
N CYS A 285 0.22 -0.72 -10.11
CA CYS A 285 0.57 0.71 -10.15
C CYS A 285 0.66 1.21 -11.61
N PRO A 286 -0.45 1.32 -12.36
CA PRO A 286 -0.41 1.55 -13.80
C PRO A 286 0.30 2.85 -14.21
N VAL A 287 0.10 3.93 -13.46
CA VAL A 287 0.70 5.23 -13.79
C VAL A 287 2.21 5.16 -13.63
N SER A 288 2.71 4.64 -12.51
CA SER A 288 4.16 4.47 -12.28
C SER A 288 4.80 3.53 -13.29
N ASN A 289 4.14 2.40 -13.59
CA ASN A 289 4.61 1.47 -14.61
C ASN A 289 4.81 2.14 -15.98
N MET A 290 3.96 3.11 -16.34
CA MET A 290 4.10 3.88 -17.58
C MET A 290 5.13 5.00 -17.44
N TYR A 291 5.13 5.70 -16.30
CA TYR A 291 6.03 6.82 -16.01
C TYR A 291 7.50 6.43 -16.09
N LEU A 292 7.86 5.31 -15.46
CA LEU A 292 9.23 4.79 -15.41
C LEU A 292 9.61 3.94 -16.63
N ALA A 293 8.69 3.83 -17.61
CA ALA A 293 8.80 2.91 -18.75
C ALA A 293 9.03 1.44 -18.33
N SER A 294 8.51 1.05 -17.16
CA SER A 294 8.64 -0.29 -16.60
C SER A 294 7.92 -1.34 -17.47
N GLY A 295 6.71 -1.03 -17.97
CA GLY A 295 5.97 -1.88 -18.90
C GLY A 295 4.51 -2.09 -18.53
N ILE A 296 3.84 -3.06 -19.16
CA ILE A 296 2.41 -3.33 -18.96
C ILE A 296 2.23 -4.62 -18.18
N ALA A 297 1.70 -4.54 -16.96
CA ALA A 297 1.42 -5.72 -16.15
C ALA A 297 0.31 -6.60 -16.76
N PRO A 298 0.41 -7.94 -16.68
CA PRO A 298 -0.54 -8.88 -17.29
C PRO A 298 -1.83 -9.03 -16.46
N ILE A 299 -2.47 -7.91 -16.12
CA ILE A 299 -3.64 -7.83 -15.22
C ILE A 299 -4.81 -8.71 -15.70
N THR A 300 -5.07 -8.77 -17.01
CA THR A 300 -6.12 -9.64 -17.56
C THR A 300 -5.86 -11.12 -17.27
N LYS A 301 -4.62 -11.60 -17.46
CA LYS A 301 -4.25 -12.99 -17.19
C LYS A 301 -4.33 -13.32 -15.71
N LEU A 302 -3.84 -12.43 -14.84
CA LEU A 302 -3.94 -12.56 -13.39
C LEU A 302 -5.41 -12.68 -12.96
N LYS A 303 -6.29 -11.82 -13.51
CA LYS A 303 -7.73 -11.85 -13.21
C LYS A 303 -8.40 -13.13 -13.70
N GLU A 304 -8.06 -13.63 -14.89
CA GLU A 304 -8.55 -14.92 -15.42
C GLU A 304 -8.15 -16.11 -14.53
N LYS A 305 -7.00 -16.01 -13.84
CA LYS A 305 -6.52 -16.99 -12.87
C LYS A 305 -7.10 -16.81 -11.47
N GLY A 306 -7.97 -15.82 -11.27
CA GLY A 306 -8.62 -15.55 -9.99
C GLY A 306 -7.70 -14.90 -8.94
N VAL A 307 -6.59 -14.29 -9.38
CA VAL A 307 -5.70 -13.54 -8.48
C VAL A 307 -6.42 -12.30 -7.95
N THR A 308 -6.27 -12.02 -6.66
CA THR A 308 -6.71 -10.76 -6.05
C THR A 308 -5.79 -9.63 -6.51
N ILE A 309 -6.38 -8.58 -7.07
CA ILE A 309 -5.64 -7.44 -7.60
C ILE A 309 -6.12 -6.17 -6.90
N ALA A 310 -5.20 -5.45 -6.27
CA ALA A 310 -5.43 -4.12 -5.73
C ALA A 310 -4.88 -3.05 -6.69
N LEU A 311 -5.38 -1.82 -6.58
CA LEU A 311 -4.93 -0.66 -7.35
C LEU A 311 -4.17 0.30 -6.44
N ALA A 312 -3.16 0.97 -6.97
CA ALA A 312 -2.34 1.89 -6.22
C ALA A 312 -1.77 3.02 -7.09
N SER A 313 -1.42 4.13 -6.43
CA SER A 313 -0.77 5.27 -7.09
C SER A 313 0.73 5.11 -7.23
N ASP A 314 1.37 4.29 -6.38
CA ASP A 314 2.80 4.41 -6.08
C ASP A 314 3.14 5.80 -5.48
N GLY A 315 4.41 6.10 -5.29
CA GLY A 315 4.89 7.38 -4.81
C GLY A 315 4.74 8.51 -5.84
N PRO A 316 4.56 9.76 -5.39
CA PRO A 316 4.43 10.91 -6.28
C PRO A 316 5.76 11.32 -6.95
N GLY A 317 6.86 10.60 -6.73
CA GLY A 317 8.10 10.75 -7.50
C GLY A 317 8.07 10.03 -8.86
N SER A 318 7.11 9.13 -9.07
CA SER A 318 6.92 8.32 -10.28
C SER A 318 5.46 8.32 -10.76
N ASN A 319 4.68 9.36 -10.48
CA ASN A 319 3.24 9.39 -10.82
C ASN A 319 2.78 10.64 -11.58
N ASN A 320 2.65 11.85 -11.04
CA ASN A 320 3.27 12.49 -9.87
C ASN A 320 2.19 13.00 -8.89
N SER A 321 1.23 12.14 -8.52
CA SER A 321 0.11 12.45 -7.61
C SER A 321 -0.21 11.30 -6.65
N GLN A 322 -1.15 11.54 -5.73
CA GLN A 322 -1.79 10.52 -4.89
C GLN A 322 -3.29 10.38 -5.23
N ASN A 323 -3.63 10.62 -6.49
CA ASN A 323 -5.00 10.54 -6.96
C ASN A 323 -5.37 9.10 -7.36
N MET A 324 -6.42 8.56 -6.75
CA MET A 324 -6.96 7.22 -7.04
C MET A 324 -8.11 7.22 -8.06
N MET A 325 -8.57 8.40 -8.50
CA MET A 325 -9.65 8.59 -9.49
C MET A 325 -9.11 8.89 -10.88
#